data_AF-A0A7H8L5Z3-F1
#
_entry.id   AF-A0A7H8L5Z3-F1
#
_cell.length_a   1.000
_cell.length_b   1.000
_cell.length_c   1.000
_cell.angle_alpha   90.00
_cell.angle_beta   90.00
_cell.angle_gamma   90.00
#
_symmetry.space_group_name_H-M   'P 1'
#
loop_
_entity.id
_entity.type
_entity.pdbx_description
1 polymer ?
#
loop_
_entity_poly.entity_id
_entity_poly.type
_entity_poly.pdbx_seq_one_letter_code
_entity_poly.pdbx_strand_id
1 'polypeptide(L)'
;MLAAATACSGSSSGSSSTSPAAASAPAGDPQQSTGAPAAAGGLPPEPDAATAARYIAALNAIDPDIVHGKEDTAVSRGRDECSSIGQGKADDELVKLALQRFTSPTHPQGFGPGAAVRILDAVRTHLCPAP
;
A
#
# COMPACT_ATOMS: atom_id res chain seq x y z
N MET A 1 5.75 56.39 11.34
CA MET A 1 5.95 56.27 12.80
C MET A 1 5.33 54.94 13.24
N LEU A 2 6.11 54.19 14.02
CA LEU A 2 5.93 52.85 14.59
C LEU A 2 6.21 51.63 13.70
N ALA A 3 7.28 50.95 14.11
CA ALA A 3 7.86 49.70 13.67
C ALA A 3 7.44 48.54 14.60
N ALA A 4 7.50 47.31 14.11
CA ALA A 4 7.86 46.14 14.93
C ALA A 4 8.43 45.05 14.02
N ALA A 5 9.70 44.72 14.26
CA ALA A 5 10.43 43.62 13.65
C ALA A 5 10.36 42.40 14.57
N THR A 6 10.17 41.21 14.00
CA THR A 6 10.50 39.94 14.65
C THR A 6 11.38 39.13 13.73
N ALA A 7 12.66 39.18 14.04
CA ALA A 7 13.69 38.27 13.57
C ALA A 7 13.47 36.88 14.17
N CYS A 8 13.76 35.83 13.40
CA CYS A 8 14.47 34.69 13.96
C CYS A 8 15.32 34.02 12.87
N SER A 9 16.62 34.07 13.14
CA SER A 9 17.76 33.44 12.48
C SER A 9 17.49 32.07 11.86
N GLY A 10 18.03 31.87 10.66
CA GLY A 10 18.39 30.53 10.19
C GLY A 10 19.71 30.04 10.80
N SER A 11 19.91 28.72 10.82
CA SER A 11 21.17 28.07 10.43
C SER A 11 21.03 26.55 10.38
N SER A 12 21.68 26.00 9.36
CA SER A 12 21.68 24.63 8.88
C SER A 12 22.53 23.66 9.73
N SER A 13 22.19 22.37 9.56
CA SER A 13 23.04 21.18 9.40
C SER A 13 24.23 20.93 10.34
N GLY A 14 24.31 19.70 10.88
CA GLY A 14 25.59 19.13 11.28
C GLY A 14 25.51 17.92 12.20
N SER A 15 25.64 16.73 11.60
CA SER A 15 25.72 15.40 12.21
C SER A 15 26.88 15.19 13.18
N SER A 16 26.74 14.29 14.17
CA SER A 16 27.39 12.96 14.17
C SER A 16 27.51 12.32 15.56
N SER A 17 26.99 11.10 15.63
CA SER A 17 27.60 9.87 16.15
C SER A 17 28.11 9.78 17.59
N THR A 18 27.53 8.84 18.34
CA THR A 18 28.29 7.82 19.08
C THR A 18 27.45 6.54 19.24
N SER A 19 27.97 5.43 18.70
CA SER A 19 27.60 4.05 19.06
C SER A 19 28.60 3.55 20.12
N PRO A 20 28.25 2.55 20.96
CA PRO A 20 28.69 1.19 20.60
C PRO A 20 27.78 0.02 21.05
N ALA A 21 27.84 -1.06 20.25
CA ALA A 21 27.89 -2.51 20.59
C ALA A 21 26.68 -3.18 21.32
N ALA A 22 26.32 -4.46 21.13
CA ALA A 22 26.63 -5.54 20.18
C ALA A 22 25.67 -6.73 20.46
N ALA A 23 25.40 -7.53 19.41
CA ALA A 23 25.06 -8.97 19.40
C ALA A 23 23.93 -9.53 20.29
N SER A 24 22.84 -9.99 19.63
CA SER A 24 22.45 -11.42 19.54
C SER A 24 21.09 -11.51 18.83
N ALA A 25 21.07 -11.97 17.58
CA ALA A 25 19.82 -12.30 16.89
C ALA A 25 19.65 -13.82 16.92
N PRO A 26 18.59 -14.37 17.55
CA PRO A 26 18.13 -15.69 17.18
C PRO A 26 17.49 -15.59 15.80
N ALA A 27 17.93 -16.47 14.91
CA ALA A 27 17.24 -16.73 13.65
C ALA A 27 15.93 -17.48 13.94
N GLY A 28 14.89 -17.11 13.20
CA GLY A 28 13.78 -18.00 12.87
C GLY A 28 12.62 -17.99 13.85
N ASP A 29 11.62 -17.18 13.54
CA ASP A 29 10.26 -17.69 13.36
C ASP A 29 9.57 -16.81 12.31
N PRO A 30 8.95 -17.36 11.25
CA PRO A 30 8.07 -16.57 10.40
C PRO A 30 6.81 -16.31 11.22
N GLN A 31 6.84 -15.27 12.07
CA GLN A 31 5.61 -14.63 12.46
C GLN A 31 4.97 -14.12 11.18
N GLN A 32 4.03 -14.91 10.68
CA GLN A 32 2.93 -14.44 9.88
C GLN A 32 2.48 -13.15 10.53
N SER A 33 2.74 -12.01 9.88
CA SER A 33 2.08 -10.76 10.18
C SER A 33 0.61 -10.94 9.80
N THR A 34 -0.12 -11.75 10.55
CA THR A 34 -1.56 -11.70 10.62
C THR A 34 -1.89 -10.41 11.34
N GLY A 35 -1.94 -9.32 10.56
CA GLY A 35 -2.53 -8.07 11.01
C GLY A 35 -3.89 -8.36 11.62
N ALA A 36 -4.15 -7.77 12.79
CA ALA A 36 -5.42 -7.90 13.50
C ALA A 36 -6.60 -7.70 12.55
N PRO A 37 -7.73 -8.42 12.73
CA PRO A 37 -8.89 -8.25 11.88
C PRO A 37 -9.34 -6.79 11.98
N ALA A 38 -9.22 -6.04 10.88
CA ALA A 38 -9.80 -4.71 10.80
C ALA A 38 -11.30 -4.87 11.03
N ALA A 39 -11.83 -4.15 12.02
CA ALA A 39 -13.26 -4.10 12.29
C ALA A 39 -14.02 -3.84 10.98
N ALA A 40 -15.10 -4.59 10.75
CA ALA A 40 -15.89 -4.57 9.52
C ALA A 40 -16.14 -3.11 9.06
N GLY A 41 -15.52 -2.72 7.95
CA GLY A 41 -15.63 -1.39 7.35
C GLY A 41 -14.38 -0.50 7.39
N GLY A 42 -13.29 -0.90 8.06
CA GLY A 42 -12.03 -0.15 8.09
C GLY A 42 -11.08 -0.41 6.92
N LEU A 43 -10.09 0.47 6.72
CA LEU A 43 -8.93 0.19 5.86
C LEU A 43 -8.04 -0.85 6.55
N PRO A 44 -7.64 -1.96 5.89
CA PRO A 44 -6.75 -2.96 6.50
C PRO A 44 -5.42 -2.31 6.91
N PRO A 45 -4.68 -2.85 7.89
CA PRO A 45 -3.36 -2.34 8.25
C PRO A 45 -2.43 -2.30 7.04
N GLU A 46 -1.38 -1.48 7.13
CA GLU A 46 -0.35 -1.46 6.09
C GLU A 46 0.39 -2.81 6.07
N PRO A 47 0.58 -3.44 4.89
CA PRO A 47 1.30 -4.70 4.80
C PRO A 47 2.78 -4.51 5.16
N ASP A 48 3.41 -5.57 5.65
CA ASP A 48 4.87 -5.59 5.72
C ASP A 48 5.51 -5.55 4.32
N ALA A 49 6.81 -5.22 4.27
CA ALA A 49 7.55 -5.05 3.02
C ALA A 49 7.55 -6.30 2.13
N ALA A 50 7.56 -7.51 2.70
CA ALA A 50 7.56 -8.75 1.92
C ALA A 50 6.18 -9.02 1.30
N THR A 51 5.12 -8.69 2.03
CA THR A 51 3.74 -8.79 1.56
C THR A 51 3.47 -7.73 0.47
N ALA A 52 3.91 -6.50 0.66
CA ALA A 52 3.84 -5.45 -0.35
C ALA A 52 4.59 -5.86 -1.63
N ALA A 53 5.82 -6.36 -1.53
CA ALA A 53 6.61 -6.78 -2.68
C ALA A 53 5.95 -7.92 -3.48
N ARG A 54 5.35 -8.91 -2.80
CA ARG A 54 4.60 -9.99 -3.47
C ARG A 54 3.37 -9.47 -4.20
N TYR A 55 2.63 -8.56 -3.58
CA TYR A 55 1.49 -7.90 -4.20
C TYR A 55 1.90 -7.10 -5.45
N ILE A 56 2.97 -6.30 -5.36
CA ILE A 56 3.50 -5.55 -6.51
C ILE A 56 3.97 -6.49 -7.63
N ALA A 57 4.65 -7.58 -7.30
CA ALA A 57 5.05 -8.58 -8.29
C ALA A 57 3.84 -9.22 -8.98
N ALA A 58 2.76 -9.51 -8.24
CA ALA A 58 1.52 -10.03 -8.81
C ALA A 58 0.85 -9.03 -9.77
N LEU A 59 0.81 -7.74 -9.42
CA LEU A 59 0.29 -6.70 -10.32
C LEU A 59 1.14 -6.56 -11.59
N ASN A 60 2.46 -6.52 -11.45
CA ASN A 60 3.37 -6.42 -12.60
C ASN A 60 3.29 -7.63 -13.54
N ALA A 61 2.94 -8.82 -13.03
CA ALA A 61 2.69 -10.00 -13.84
C ALA A 61 1.37 -9.93 -14.65
N ILE A 62 0.42 -9.09 -14.22
CA ILE A 62 -0.80 -8.79 -15.00
C ILE A 62 -0.47 -7.79 -16.10
N ASP A 63 0.07 -6.65 -15.70
CA ASP A 63 0.56 -5.57 -16.57
C ASP A 63 1.42 -4.60 -15.71
N PRO A 64 2.70 -4.34 -16.04
CA PRO A 64 3.55 -3.45 -15.26
C PRO A 64 3.04 -2.00 -15.21
N ASP A 65 2.21 -1.58 -16.17
CA ASP A 65 1.61 -0.24 -16.16
C ASP A 65 0.51 -0.08 -15.10
N ILE A 66 0.04 -1.17 -14.47
CA ILE A 66 -0.86 -1.10 -13.30
C ILE A 66 -0.15 -0.44 -12.11
N VAL A 67 1.12 -0.78 -11.90
CA VAL A 67 1.95 -0.19 -10.84
C VAL A 67 2.54 1.14 -11.30
N HIS A 68 2.96 1.21 -12.57
CA HIS A 68 3.52 2.43 -13.18
C HIS A 68 4.65 3.07 -12.35
N GLY A 69 5.50 2.24 -11.74
CA GLY A 69 6.58 2.70 -10.84
C GLY A 69 6.12 3.38 -9.55
N LYS A 70 4.82 3.31 -9.21
CA LYS A 70 4.22 3.91 -8.01
C LYS A 70 3.73 2.83 -7.04
N GLU A 71 4.67 2.06 -6.51
CA GLU A 71 4.39 0.91 -5.65
C GLU A 71 3.52 1.26 -4.43
N ASP A 72 3.86 2.32 -3.71
CA ASP A 72 3.08 2.78 -2.54
C ASP A 72 1.64 3.14 -2.93
N THR A 73 1.45 3.74 -4.10
CA THR A 73 0.11 4.07 -4.62
C THR A 73 -0.66 2.80 -4.97
N ALA A 74 0.00 1.81 -5.58
CA ALA A 74 -0.62 0.54 -5.92
C ALA A 74 -1.03 -0.25 -4.66
N VAL A 75 -0.21 -0.24 -3.61
CA VAL A 75 -0.53 -0.83 -2.30
C VAL A 75 -1.71 -0.12 -1.66
N SER A 76 -1.71 1.22 -1.65
CA SER A 76 -2.83 2.01 -1.11
C SER A 76 -4.15 1.69 -1.81
N ARG A 77 -4.17 1.69 -3.15
CA ARG A 77 -5.33 1.29 -3.96
C ARG A 77 -5.80 -0.12 -3.65
N GLY A 78 -4.86 -1.05 -3.44
CA GLY A 78 -5.16 -2.43 -3.06
C GLY A 78 -5.80 -2.55 -1.68
N ARG A 79 -5.35 -1.74 -0.70
CA ARG A 79 -5.97 -1.67 0.63
C ARG A 79 -7.39 -1.10 0.57
N ASP A 80 -7.63 -0.08 -0.27
CA ASP A 80 -8.97 0.47 -0.50
C ASP A 80 -9.92 -0.56 -1.14
N GLU A 81 -9.39 -1.34 -2.10
CA GLU A 81 -10.11 -2.46 -2.70
C GLU A 81 -10.43 -3.53 -1.68
N CYS A 82 -9.47 -3.86 -0.81
CA CYS A 82 -9.71 -4.80 0.28
C CYS A 82 -10.73 -4.31 1.31
N SER A 83 -10.73 -3.01 1.64
CA SER A 83 -11.78 -2.43 2.49
C SER A 83 -13.16 -2.58 1.85
N SER A 84 -13.24 -2.43 0.52
CA SER A 84 -14.48 -2.63 -0.25
C SER A 84 -14.95 -4.08 -0.21
N ILE A 85 -14.02 -5.03 -0.27
CA ILE A 85 -14.31 -6.47 -0.06
C ILE A 85 -14.86 -6.70 1.35
N GLY A 86 -14.22 -6.13 2.39
CA GLY A 86 -14.66 -6.25 3.78
C GLY A 86 -16.02 -5.63 4.07
N GLN A 87 -16.50 -4.72 3.22
CA GLN A 87 -17.85 -4.15 3.28
C GLN A 87 -18.93 -5.06 2.65
N GLY A 88 -18.57 -6.22 2.09
CA GLY A 88 -19.51 -7.19 1.53
C GLY A 88 -20.13 -6.77 0.19
N LYS A 89 -19.41 -5.96 -0.60
CA LYS A 89 -19.84 -5.58 -1.95
C LYS A 89 -19.88 -6.78 -2.90
N ALA A 90 -20.77 -6.74 -3.88
CA ALA A 90 -20.87 -7.78 -4.89
C ALA A 90 -19.63 -7.80 -5.80
N ASP A 91 -19.26 -8.97 -6.34
CA ASP A 91 -18.06 -9.13 -7.17
C ASP A 91 -18.07 -8.25 -8.43
N ASP A 92 -19.22 -8.02 -9.05
CA ASP A 92 -19.31 -7.12 -10.21
C ASP A 92 -19.08 -5.65 -9.84
N GLU A 93 -19.46 -5.25 -8.62
CA GLU A 93 -19.18 -3.94 -8.07
C GLU A 93 -17.69 -3.79 -7.75
N LEU A 94 -17.07 -4.81 -7.14
CA LEU A 94 -15.64 -4.84 -6.85
C LEU A 94 -14.80 -4.75 -8.13
N VAL A 95 -15.18 -5.47 -9.18
CA VAL A 95 -14.50 -5.36 -10.49
C VAL A 95 -14.62 -3.94 -11.07
N LYS A 96 -15.80 -3.30 -10.94
CA LYS A 96 -15.97 -1.90 -11.38
C LYS A 96 -15.10 -0.95 -10.56
N LEU A 97 -15.01 -1.15 -9.26
CA LEU A 97 -14.16 -0.36 -8.37
C LEU A 97 -12.68 -0.54 -8.71
N ALA A 98 -12.23 -1.76 -8.98
CA ALA A 98 -10.88 -2.02 -9.43
C ALA A 98 -10.55 -1.27 -10.74
N LEU A 99 -11.47 -1.20 -11.71
CA LEU A 99 -11.29 -0.39 -12.93
C LEU A 99 -11.13 1.11 -12.64
N GLN A 100 -11.85 1.63 -11.65
CA GLN A 100 -11.80 3.05 -11.29
C GLN A 100 -10.54 3.41 -10.49
N ARG A 101 -10.09 2.50 -9.62
CA ARG A 101 -8.93 2.70 -8.74
C ARG A 101 -7.62 2.48 -9.47
N PHE A 102 -7.54 1.43 -10.27
CA PHE A 102 -6.32 1.05 -10.98
C PHE A 102 -6.32 1.65 -12.37
N THR A 103 -5.78 2.87 -12.45
CA THR A 103 -5.59 3.63 -13.68
C THR A 103 -4.14 4.10 -13.79
N SER A 104 -3.71 4.32 -15.04
CA SER A 104 -2.42 4.89 -15.39
C SER A 104 -2.60 5.95 -16.49
N PRO A 105 -1.56 6.73 -16.83
CA PRO A 105 -1.64 7.67 -17.96
C PRO A 105 -1.99 6.99 -19.29
N THR A 106 -1.60 5.73 -19.49
CA THR A 106 -1.92 4.99 -20.73
C THR A 106 -3.23 4.20 -20.64
N HIS A 107 -3.72 3.95 -19.42
CA HIS A 107 -5.00 3.30 -19.11
C HIS A 107 -5.90 4.20 -18.24
N PRO A 108 -6.40 5.34 -18.76
CA PRO A 108 -7.21 6.28 -17.98
C PRO A 108 -8.59 5.72 -17.59
N GLN A 109 -9.07 4.69 -18.30
CA GLN A 109 -10.33 3.99 -18.02
C GLN A 109 -10.09 2.64 -17.29
N GLY A 110 -8.86 2.40 -16.83
CA GLY A 110 -8.42 1.13 -16.25
C GLY A 110 -8.01 0.09 -17.30
N PHE A 111 -7.72 -1.12 -16.81
CA PHE A 111 -7.06 -2.19 -17.57
C PHE A 111 -8.04 -3.19 -18.22
N GLY A 112 -9.33 -2.85 -18.23
CA GLY A 112 -10.40 -3.70 -18.73
C GLY A 112 -10.81 -4.83 -17.78
N PRO A 113 -12.01 -5.43 -17.97
CA PRO A 113 -12.61 -6.33 -16.99
C PRO A 113 -11.76 -7.55 -16.65
N GLY A 114 -11.07 -8.14 -17.63
CA GLY A 114 -10.22 -9.32 -17.41
C GLY A 114 -8.96 -9.04 -16.59
N ALA A 115 -8.41 -7.83 -16.65
CA ALA A 115 -7.32 -7.41 -15.77
C ALA A 115 -7.86 -7.03 -14.38
N ALA A 116 -9.02 -6.35 -14.32
CA ALA A 116 -9.66 -5.98 -13.06
C ALA A 116 -10.00 -7.19 -12.17
N VAL A 117 -10.48 -8.29 -12.77
CA VAL A 117 -10.68 -9.56 -12.04
C VAL A 117 -9.36 -10.08 -11.45
N ARG A 118 -8.27 -10.09 -12.23
CA ARG A 118 -6.96 -10.54 -11.76
C ARG A 118 -6.37 -9.63 -10.68
N ILE A 119 -6.61 -8.32 -10.78
CA ILE A 119 -6.23 -7.35 -9.74
C ILE A 119 -7.00 -7.65 -8.45
N LEU A 120 -8.31 -7.88 -8.53
CA LEU A 120 -9.14 -8.22 -7.38
C LEU A 120 -8.65 -9.51 -6.69
N ASP A 121 -8.29 -10.52 -7.47
CA ASP A 121 -7.71 -11.77 -6.95
C ASP A 121 -6.36 -11.53 -6.24
N ALA A 122 -5.49 -10.68 -6.80
CA ALA A 122 -4.23 -10.31 -6.17
C ALA A 122 -4.46 -9.56 -4.84
N VAL A 123 -5.45 -8.67 -4.78
CA VAL A 123 -5.84 -7.97 -3.54
C VAL A 123 -6.32 -8.97 -2.48
N ARG A 124 -7.24 -9.86 -2.83
CA ARG A 124 -7.76 -10.91 -1.92
C ARG A 124 -6.63 -11.79 -1.38
N THR A 125 -5.68 -12.14 -2.25
CA THR A 125 -4.59 -13.07 -1.93
C THR A 125 -3.53 -12.45 -1.01
N HIS A 126 -3.20 -11.17 -1.21
CA HIS A 126 -2.03 -10.58 -0.56
C HIS A 126 -2.36 -9.53 0.51
N LEU A 127 -3.46 -8.80 0.37
CA LEU A 127 -3.74 -7.63 1.20
C LEU A 127 -4.95 -7.80 2.11
N CYS A 128 -5.83 -8.76 1.84
CA CYS A 128 -6.97 -9.03 2.69
C CYS A 128 -6.65 -10.02 3.80
N PRO A 129 -7.03 -9.73 5.05
CA PRO A 129 -6.93 -10.70 6.13
C PRO A 129 -7.77 -11.93 5.78
N ALA A 130 -7.29 -13.11 6.18
CA ALA A 130 -8.08 -14.33 6.09
C ALA A 130 -9.38 -14.16 6.91
N PRO A 131 -10.52 -14.70 6.41
CA PRO A 131 -11.81 -14.61 7.10
C PRO A 131 -11.81 -15.32 8.46
#